data_AF-A0AAP3AMY2-F1
#
_entry.id   AF-A0AAP3AMY2-F1
#
_cell.length_a   1.000
_cell.length_b   1.000
_cell.length_c   1.000
_cell.angle_alpha   90.00
_cell.angle_beta   90.00
_cell.angle_gamma   90.00
#
_symmetry.space_group_name_H-M   'P 1'
#
loop_
_entity.id
_entity.type
_entity.pdbx_description
1 polymer ?
#
loop_
_entity_poly.entity_id
_entity_poly.type
_entity_poly.pdbx_seq_one_letter_code
_entity_poly.pdbx_strand_id
1 'polypeptide(L)'
;QLQKVNESVATTLMETIGEKQIYYQYGTDYNNKTPQSVNFTTQLQDGKTLSGTYSKGGGLSLNGQGVNNVEDLQVVNTAFATILEIINGFEVSEEEVKDGGSQ
;
A
#
# COMPACT_ATOMS: atom_id res chain seq x y z
N GLN A 1 32.82 11.78 13.29
CA GLN A 1 31.55 12.07 13.98
C GLN A 1 30.42 11.68 13.04
N LEU A 2 29.39 10.98 13.51
CA LEU A 2 28.22 10.65 12.70
C LEU A 2 27.13 11.69 12.95
N GLN A 3 26.40 12.09 11.90
CA GLN A 3 25.27 13.01 11.97
C GLN A 3 24.04 12.30 11.42
N LYS A 4 22.93 12.31 12.18
CA LYS A 4 21.63 11.83 11.70
C LYS A 4 21.09 12.83 10.68
N VAL A 5 20.79 12.36 9.47
CA VAL A 5 20.27 13.20 8.38
C VAL A 5 18.80 12.95 8.06
N ASN A 6 18.28 11.75 8.36
CA ASN A 6 16.88 11.40 8.16
C ASN A 6 16.51 10.15 8.99
N GLU A 7 15.22 9.84 9.06
CA GLU A 7 14.67 8.58 9.56
C GLU A 7 13.46 8.19 8.71
N SER A 8 13.39 6.93 8.29
CA SER A 8 12.31 6.40 7.46
C SER A 8 11.49 5.37 8.23
N VAL A 9 10.17 5.38 8.00
CA VAL A 9 9.22 4.37 8.49
C VAL A 9 8.76 3.54 7.30
N ALA A 10 8.84 2.22 7.43
CA ALA A 10 8.23 1.29 6.49
C ALA A 10 6.89 0.81 7.04
N THR A 11 5.84 0.87 6.21
CA THR A 11 4.48 0.50 6.58
C THR A 11 3.98 -0.60 5.66
N THR A 12 3.32 -1.59 6.26
CA THR A 12 2.60 -2.65 5.55
C THR A 12 1.14 -2.64 5.99
N LEU A 13 0.22 -2.55 5.03
CA LEU A 13 -1.22 -2.69 5.24
C LEU A 13 -1.71 -3.96 4.53
N MET A 14 -2.86 -4.46 4.96
CA MET A 14 -3.56 -5.57 4.31
C MET A 14 -5.04 -5.26 4.24
N GLU A 15 -5.65 -5.53 3.10
CA GLU A 15 -7.10 -5.53 2.95
C GLU A 15 -7.57 -6.89 2.40
N THR A 16 -8.82 -7.23 2.68
CA THR A 16 -9.47 -8.45 2.18
C THR A 16 -10.58 -8.07 1.21
N ILE A 17 -10.54 -8.63 0.00
CA ILE A 17 -11.55 -8.43 -1.04
C ILE A 17 -12.01 -9.80 -1.53
N GLY A 18 -13.25 -10.16 -1.19
CA GLY A 18 -13.74 -11.53 -1.37
C GLY A 18 -12.85 -12.50 -0.59
N GLU A 19 -12.24 -13.46 -1.29
CA GLU A 19 -11.32 -14.47 -0.71
C GLU A 19 -9.84 -14.08 -0.85
N LYS A 20 -9.53 -12.91 -1.43
CA LYS A 20 -8.15 -12.48 -1.68
C LYS A 20 -7.67 -11.52 -0.61
N GLN A 21 -6.41 -11.67 -0.21
CA GLN A 21 -5.70 -10.70 0.63
C GLN A 21 -4.76 -9.89 -0.25
N ILE A 22 -4.87 -8.56 -0.19
CA ILE A 22 -3.95 -7.65 -0.88
C ILE A 22 -3.11 -6.94 0.17
N TYR A 23 -1.80 -6.99 -0.01
CA TYR A 23 -0.84 -6.33 0.86
C TYR A 23 -0.30 -5.08 0.17
N TYR A 24 -0.24 -3.98 0.91
CA TYR A 24 0.32 -2.70 0.47
C TYR A 24 1.57 -2.40 1.28
N GLN A 25 2.68 -2.08 0.62
CA GLN A 25 3.90 -1.63 1.31
C GLN A 25 4.36 -0.27 0.79
N TYR A 26 4.74 0.60 1.72
CA TYR A 26 5.28 1.91 1.39
C TYR A 26 6.22 2.43 2.47
N GLY A 27 7.02 3.43 2.12
CA GLY A 27 7.90 4.14 3.03
C GLY A 27 7.51 5.61 3.15
N THR A 28 7.65 6.15 4.35
CA THR A 28 7.62 7.60 4.62
C THR A 28 8.88 7.97 5.40
N ASP A 29 9.19 9.26 5.48
CA ASP A 29 10.30 9.72 6.31
C ASP A 29 9.93 10.99 7.10
N TYR A 30 10.90 11.55 7.82
CA TYR A 30 10.67 12.77 8.59
C TYR A 30 10.26 13.96 7.70
N ASN A 31 10.90 14.09 6.54
CA ASN A 31 10.69 15.22 5.63
C ASN A 31 9.46 15.03 4.74
N ASN A 32 9.04 13.79 4.52
CA ASN A 32 7.94 13.44 3.64
C ASN A 32 7.03 12.38 4.28
N LYS A 33 5.96 12.85 4.89
CA LYS A 33 4.91 12.03 5.52
C LYS A 33 3.96 11.40 4.51
N THR A 34 4.03 11.80 3.24
CA THR A 34 3.22 11.24 2.17
C THR A 34 4.03 10.21 1.38
N PRO A 35 3.54 8.97 1.24
CA PRO A 35 4.22 7.97 0.43
C PRO A 35 4.45 8.46 -1.01
N GLN A 36 5.67 8.33 -1.51
CA GLN A 36 5.98 8.64 -2.92
C GLN A 36 5.76 7.44 -3.84
N SER A 37 5.71 6.24 -3.27
CA SER A 37 5.40 5.01 -3.95
C SER A 37 4.72 4.03 -3.03
N VAL A 38 3.80 3.25 -3.57
CA VAL A 38 3.16 2.13 -2.88
C VAL A 38 3.26 0.90 -3.77
N ASN A 39 3.76 -0.18 -3.20
CA ASN A 39 3.74 -1.50 -3.81
C ASN A 39 2.48 -2.22 -3.34
N PHE A 40 1.87 -3.00 -4.22
CA PHE A 40 0.86 -3.97 -3.83
C PHE A 40 1.23 -5.36 -4.30
N THR A 41 0.78 -6.36 -3.57
CA THR A 41 0.92 -7.77 -3.94
C THR A 41 -0.27 -8.57 -3.42
N THR A 42 -0.69 -9.56 -4.19
CA THR A 42 -1.75 -10.49 -3.83
C THR A 42 -1.55 -11.82 -4.54
N GLN A 43 -2.01 -12.90 -3.91
CA GLN A 43 -2.02 -14.22 -4.53
C GLN A 43 -3.40 -14.48 -5.15
N LEU A 44 -3.39 -14.88 -6.42
CA LEU A 44 -4.57 -15.26 -7.17
C LEU A 44 -4.94 -16.72 -6.89
N GLN A 45 -6.16 -17.12 -7.28
CA GLN A 45 -6.67 -18.47 -7.04
C GLN A 45 -5.85 -19.57 -7.73
N ASP A 46 -5.19 -19.27 -8.84
CA ASP A 46 -4.30 -20.20 -9.55
C ASP A 46 -2.89 -20.28 -8.94
N GLY A 47 -2.68 -19.63 -7.79
CA GLY A 47 -1.40 -19.57 -7.08
C GLY A 47 -0.43 -18.53 -7.62
N LYS A 48 -0.73 -17.85 -8.74
CA LYS A 48 0.11 -16.77 -9.26
C LYS A 48 0.07 -15.55 -8.35
N THR A 49 1.15 -14.78 -8.38
CA THR A 49 1.20 -13.48 -7.70
C THR A 49 0.88 -12.37 -8.69
N LEU A 50 -0.08 -11.53 -8.32
CA LEU A 50 -0.32 -10.25 -8.97
C LEU A 50 0.32 -9.17 -8.11
N SER A 51 1.19 -8.36 -8.71
CA SER A 51 1.86 -7.28 -8.01
C SER A 51 2.12 -6.09 -8.92
N GLY A 52 2.31 -4.93 -8.31
CA GLY A 52 2.66 -3.72 -9.00
C GLY A 52 3.08 -2.62 -8.05
N THR A 53 3.52 -1.53 -8.64
CA THR A 53 3.98 -0.34 -7.93
C THR A 53 3.33 0.86 -8.57
N TYR A 54 2.72 1.71 -7.75
CA TYR A 54 2.41 3.06 -8.17
C TYR A 54 3.45 4.02 -7.60
N SER A 55 3.87 4.99 -8.40
CA SER A 55 4.74 6.09 -7.96
C SER A 55 4.15 7.43 -8.35
N LYS A 56 4.28 8.42 -7.45
CA LYS A 56 3.85 9.80 -7.71
C LYS A 56 4.69 10.36 -8.86
N GLY A 57 4.03 10.68 -9.97
CA GLY A 57 4.67 11.16 -11.20
C GLY A 57 5.16 10.06 -12.16
N GLY A 58 5.14 8.78 -11.75
CA GLY A 58 5.48 7.63 -12.61
C GLY A 58 4.28 6.75 -12.98
N GLY A 59 3.15 6.91 -12.29
CA GLY A 59 1.93 6.14 -12.56
C GLY A 59 2.00 4.71 -12.03
N LEU A 60 1.03 3.88 -12.43
CA LEU A 60 0.93 2.47 -12.06
C LEU A 60 1.72 1.61 -13.04
N SER A 61 2.64 0.80 -12.50
CA SER A 61 3.36 -0.24 -13.23
C SER A 61 3.02 -1.60 -12.65
N LEU A 62 2.67 -2.55 -13.51
CA LEU A 62 2.39 -3.94 -13.12
C LEU A 62 3.62 -4.80 -13.41
N ASN A 63 4.03 -5.60 -12.44
CA ASN A 63 5.12 -6.55 -12.61
C ASN A 63 4.55 -7.82 -13.28
N GLY A 64 4.50 -7.79 -14.61
CA GLY A 64 3.66 -8.66 -15.43
C GLY A 64 3.98 -10.16 -15.37
N GLN A 65 3.10 -10.91 -14.70
CA GLN A 65 2.56 -12.24 -15.08
C GLN A 65 1.12 -12.49 -14.52
N GLY A 66 0.56 -11.53 -13.77
CA GLY A 66 -0.64 -11.73 -12.96
C GLY A 66 -1.96 -11.22 -13.54
N VAL A 67 -1.99 -10.49 -14.66
CA VAL A 67 -3.25 -10.01 -15.26
C VAL A 67 -3.55 -10.79 -16.53
N ASN A 68 -4.39 -11.82 -16.40
CA ASN A 68 -4.73 -12.74 -17.47
C ASN A 68 -6.23 -12.72 -17.82
N ASN A 69 -7.06 -12.12 -16.96
CA ASN A 69 -8.50 -12.11 -17.11
C ASN A 69 -9.13 -10.85 -16.47
N VAL A 70 -10.46 -10.74 -16.54
CA VAL A 70 -11.23 -9.61 -16.01
C VAL A 70 -11.21 -9.55 -14.49
N GLU A 71 -11.18 -10.69 -13.81
CA GLU A 71 -11.11 -10.75 -12.34
C GLU A 71 -9.78 -10.18 -11.83
N ASP A 72 -8.66 -10.52 -12.49
CA ASP A 72 -7.35 -9.95 -12.18
C ASP A 72 -7.35 -8.43 -12.37
N LEU A 73 -8.02 -7.93 -13.42
CA LEU A 73 -8.19 -6.48 -13.65
C LEU A 73 -9.02 -5.81 -12.56
N GLN A 74 -10.05 -6.47 -12.04
CA GLN A 74 -10.82 -5.94 -10.91
C GLN A 74 -9.96 -5.82 -9.65
N VAL A 75 -9.11 -6.82 -9.39
CA VAL A 75 -8.16 -6.80 -8.29
C VAL A 75 -7.16 -5.63 -8.46
N VAL A 76 -6.60 -5.44 -9.65
CA VAL A 76 -5.73 -4.28 -9.94
C VAL A 76 -6.47 -2.97 -9.72
N ASN A 77 -7.72 -2.85 -10.18
CA ASN A 77 -8.49 -1.61 -10.06
C ASN A 77 -8.78 -1.26 -8.61
N THR A 78 -9.18 -2.24 -7.79
CA THR A 78 -9.38 -2.02 -6.36
C THR A 78 -8.08 -1.67 -5.66
N ALA A 79 -7.00 -2.41 -5.95
CA ALA A 79 -5.70 -2.10 -5.38
C ALA A 79 -5.21 -0.71 -5.74
N PHE A 80 -5.45 -0.29 -6.98
CA PHE A 80 -5.11 1.05 -7.42
C PHE A 80 -5.90 2.13 -6.68
N ALA A 81 -7.20 1.93 -6.43
CA ALA A 81 -8.00 2.86 -5.63
C ALA A 81 -7.43 3.02 -4.21
N THR A 82 -7.18 1.91 -3.50
CA THR A 82 -6.58 1.93 -2.15
C THR A 82 -5.19 2.59 -2.16
N ILE A 83 -4.39 2.39 -3.20
CA ILE A 83 -3.09 3.06 -3.35
C ILE A 83 -3.24 4.58 -3.49
N LEU A 84 -4.24 5.06 -4.23
CA LEU A 84 -4.50 6.49 -4.35
C LEU A 84 -4.95 7.09 -3.01
N GLU A 85 -5.72 6.36 -2.22
CA GLU A 85 -6.06 6.76 -0.84
C GLU A 85 -4.81 6.86 0.03
N ILE A 86 -3.94 5.84 0.02
CA ILE A 86 -2.66 5.85 0.75
C ILE A 86 -1.82 7.10 0.38
N ILE A 87 -1.70 7.41 -0.91
CA ILE A 87 -0.82 8.48 -1.40
C ILE A 87 -1.42 9.87 -1.24
N ASN A 88 -2.75 10.00 -1.28
CA ASN A 88 -3.39 11.28 -1.02
C ASN A 88 -3.55 11.57 0.47
N GLY A 89 -3.08 10.65 1.31
CA GLY A 89 -3.32 10.65 2.74
C GLY A 89 -4.74 10.16 2.96
N PHE A 90 -4.88 8.93 3.44
CA PHE A 90 -6.15 8.48 3.98
C PHE A 90 -6.69 9.59 4.89
N GLU A 91 -7.89 10.10 4.64
CA GLU A 91 -8.67 10.69 5.72
C GLU A 91 -9.06 9.53 6.65
N VAL A 92 -8.08 8.93 7.36
CA VAL A 92 -8.40 8.08 8.50
C VAL A 92 -8.87 9.07 9.55
N SER A 93 -10.18 9.13 9.75
CA SER A 93 -10.75 9.71 10.96
C SER A 93 -9.93 9.20 12.14
N GLU A 94 -9.31 10.11 12.88
CA GLU A 94 -8.60 9.84 14.12
C GLU A 94 -9.59 9.26 15.14
N GLU A 95 -9.91 7.96 15.03
CA GLU A 95 -10.23 7.21 16.23
C GLU A 95 -8.91 6.97 16.94
N GLU A 96 -8.52 7.99 17.70
CA GLU A 96 -7.56 7.90 18.78
C GLU A 96 -7.74 6.54 19.46
N VAL A 97 -6.72 5.69 19.33
CA VAL A 97 -6.53 4.60 20.27
C VAL A 97 -6.34 5.29 21.62
N LYS A 98 -7.45 5.46 22.35
CA LYS A 98 -7.42 5.84 23.76
C LYS A 98 -6.69 4.71 24.47
N ASP A 99 -5.38 4.88 24.59
CA ASP A 99 -4.55 4.14 25.50
C ASP A 99 -5.21 4.24 26.88
N GLY A 100 -5.85 3.15 27.28
CA GLY A 100 -6.50 2.98 28.57
C GLY A 100 -5.44 2.83 29.65
N GLY A 101 -4.56 3.83 29.78
CA GLY A 101 -3.78 4.05 30.98
C GLY A 101 -4.70 4.63 32.04
N SER A 102 -5.14 3.80 32.98
CA SER A 102 -5.75 4.27 34.23
C SER A 102 -5.14 3.49 35.39
N GLN A 103 -4.31 4.24 36.13
CA GLN A 103 -3.96 4.19 37.55
C GLN A 103 -4.12 2.90 38.35
#